data_AF-A0A3N4HGN0-F1
#
_entry.id   AF-A0A3N4HGN0-F1
#
_cell.length_a   1.000
_cell.length_b   1.000
_cell.length_c   1.000
_cell.angle_alpha   90.00
_cell.angle_beta   90.00
_cell.angle_gamma   90.00
#
_symmetry.space_group_name_H-M   'P 1'
#
loop_
_entity.id
_entity.type
_entity.pdbx_description
1 polymer ?
#
loop_
_entity_poly.entity_id
_entity_poly.type
_entity_poly.pdbx_seq_one_letter_code
_entity_poly.pdbx_strand_id
1 'polypeptide(L)'
;MPRRNRNSPKYIPCPSSPYDPSYMGPVLIPSNRNIPLPLSSYRPFEDRHGMASRIQKLWQIPPITAILLPNGIRSRSNCSSVFRVLTSDPDCVYEYTETWTGDYDAGPLLLRRLYPDGKRDSWVEGSGDALRKLIREEEESRAREAREAKWEHPLAEVTEEEEAAVMGLMPLKWMGLRATEKCHAAVFWLKRGKPSVESEKERDTFVKEWEKHQNDSGCTFQRRECNEGQGVEDVPVAGDSVEVGGFRM
;
A
#
# COMPACT_ATOMS: atom_id res chain seq x y z
N MET A 1 37.66 -7.37 37.22
CA MET A 1 37.47 -8.26 36.06
C MET A 1 36.04 -8.81 36.09
N PRO A 2 35.14 -8.40 35.19
CA PRO A 2 33.77 -8.88 35.20
C PRO A 2 33.71 -10.32 34.69
N ARG A 3 33.08 -11.20 35.47
CA ARG A 3 32.86 -12.61 35.13
C ARG A 3 31.93 -12.69 33.92
N ARG A 4 32.43 -13.20 32.78
CA ARG A 4 31.60 -13.57 31.63
C ARG A 4 30.58 -14.61 32.09
N ASN A 5 29.31 -14.23 32.09
CA ASN A 5 28.21 -15.10 32.42
C ASN A 5 28.12 -16.19 31.32
N ARG A 6 28.52 -17.43 31.63
CA ARG A 6 28.57 -18.56 30.68
C ARG A 6 27.20 -19.16 30.35
N ASN A 7 26.12 -18.47 30.71
CA ASN A 7 24.75 -18.87 30.39
C ASN A 7 24.22 -18.10 29.18
N SER A 8 25.02 -17.97 28.11
CA SER A 8 24.47 -17.63 26.81
C SER A 8 23.44 -18.72 26.48
N PRO A 9 22.18 -18.38 26.17
CA PRO A 9 21.21 -19.39 25.74
C PRO A 9 21.85 -20.17 24.60
N LYS A 10 22.01 -21.49 24.78
CA LYS A 10 22.47 -22.37 23.71
C LYS A 10 21.47 -22.18 22.58
N TYR A 11 21.92 -21.54 21.50
CA TYR A 11 21.20 -21.52 20.24
C TYR A 11 20.85 -22.97 19.91
N ILE A 12 19.57 -23.29 20.00
CA ILE A 12 19.04 -24.55 19.49
C ILE A 12 18.85 -24.25 18.01
N PRO A 13 19.66 -24.82 17.10
CA PRO A 13 19.33 -24.72 15.68
C PRO A 13 17.92 -25.24 15.52
N CYS A 14 17.01 -24.37 15.07
CA CYS A 14 15.70 -24.80 14.60
C CYS A 14 15.94 -25.91 13.55
N PRO A 15 15.08 -26.94 13.45
CA PRO A 15 15.21 -27.95 12.41
C PRO A 15 14.94 -27.31 11.06
N SER A 16 15.97 -26.70 10.51
CA SER A 16 15.92 -25.88 9.33
C SER A 16 16.89 -26.51 8.36
N SER A 17 16.34 -27.22 7.37
CA SER A 17 17.13 -27.87 6.33
C SER A 17 17.89 -26.79 5.57
N PRO A 18 19.15 -27.04 5.15
CA PRO A 18 19.76 -26.25 4.10
C PRO A 18 18.77 -26.11 2.94
N TYR A 19 18.68 -24.91 2.36
CA TYR A 19 17.85 -24.70 1.18
C TYR A 19 18.33 -25.62 0.05
N ASP A 20 17.41 -26.42 -0.50
CA ASP A 20 17.67 -27.30 -1.63
C ASP A 20 17.08 -26.68 -2.92
N PRO A 21 17.92 -26.19 -3.84
CA PRO A 21 17.46 -25.56 -5.08
C PRO A 21 16.77 -26.52 -6.05
N SER A 22 16.76 -27.83 -5.80
CA SER A 22 16.14 -28.82 -6.70
C SER A 22 14.61 -28.80 -6.69
N TYR A 23 13.98 -28.20 -5.68
CA TYR A 23 12.53 -28.24 -5.48
C TYR A 23 11.77 -27.06 -6.11
N MET A 24 12.45 -26.00 -6.51
CA MET A 24 11.86 -24.83 -7.17
C MET A 24 12.60 -24.53 -8.46
N GLY A 25 11.92 -23.94 -9.45
CA GLY A 25 12.58 -23.42 -10.66
C GLY A 25 13.74 -22.47 -10.30
N PRO A 26 14.55 -22.01 -11.26
CA PRO A 26 15.78 -21.26 -10.98
C PRO A 26 15.50 -20.05 -10.07
N VAL A 27 15.87 -20.15 -8.79
CA VAL A 27 15.72 -19.08 -7.79
C VAL A 27 16.92 -18.15 -7.85
N LEU A 28 16.65 -16.84 -7.85
CA LEU A 28 17.67 -15.80 -7.90
C LEU A 28 18.23 -15.53 -6.50
N ILE A 29 19.15 -16.39 -6.07
CA ILE A 29 19.85 -16.27 -4.78
C ILE A 29 20.94 -15.19 -4.87
N PRO A 30 20.99 -14.24 -3.92
CA PRO A 30 22.01 -13.22 -3.90
C PRO A 30 23.40 -13.79 -3.60
N SER A 31 24.38 -13.43 -4.44
CA SER A 31 25.78 -13.80 -4.25
C SER A 31 26.45 -12.96 -3.16
N ASN A 32 27.33 -13.59 -2.37
CA ASN A 32 28.11 -12.91 -1.32
C ASN A 32 28.90 -11.70 -1.81
N ARG A 33 29.32 -11.70 -3.08
CA ARG A 33 30.06 -10.59 -3.68
C ARG A 33 29.25 -9.29 -3.74
N ASN A 34 27.93 -9.41 -3.78
CA ASN A 34 27.01 -8.28 -3.95
C ASN A 34 26.38 -7.84 -2.61
N ILE A 35 26.75 -8.48 -1.50
CA ILE A 35 26.17 -8.20 -0.19
C ILE A 35 27.23 -7.46 0.65
N PRO A 36 27.01 -6.16 0.95
CA PRO A 36 27.98 -5.38 1.71
C PRO A 36 28.19 -5.98 3.10
N LEU A 37 29.44 -6.00 3.56
CA LEU A 37 29.77 -6.40 4.93
C LEU A 37 29.62 -5.26 5.95
N PRO A 38 30.09 -4.03 5.69
CA PRO A 38 30.07 -2.97 6.69
C PRO A 38 28.64 -2.56 7.06
N LEU A 39 28.37 -2.38 8.36
CA LEU A 39 27.07 -1.88 8.84
C LEU A 39 26.78 -0.46 8.34
N SER A 40 27.81 0.36 8.09
CA SER A 40 27.68 1.70 7.50
C SER A 40 27.11 1.69 6.08
N SER A 41 27.14 0.55 5.40
CA SER A 41 26.51 0.35 4.11
C SER A 41 25.03 -0.01 4.23
N TYR A 42 24.43 0.13 5.40
CA TYR A 42 23.00 -0.10 5.64
C TYR A 42 22.34 1.12 6.28
N ARG A 43 21.02 1.20 6.16
CA ARG A 43 20.16 2.17 6.83
C ARG A 43 19.02 1.46 7.55
N PRO A 44 18.43 2.04 8.60
CA PRO A 44 17.24 1.49 9.24
C PRO A 44 16.12 1.24 8.24
N PHE A 45 15.47 0.08 8.36
CA PHE A 45 14.25 -0.26 7.64
C PHE A 45 13.04 -0.04 8.55
N GLU A 46 12.05 0.71 8.07
CA GLU A 46 10.79 0.89 8.78
C GLU A 46 9.93 -0.36 8.60
N ASP A 47 9.72 -1.10 9.68
CA ASP A 47 8.97 -2.36 9.64
C ASP A 47 7.45 -2.16 9.58
N ARG A 48 6.97 -1.56 8.49
CA ARG A 48 5.54 -1.26 8.29
C ARG A 48 4.68 -2.51 8.07
N HIS A 49 5.30 -3.62 7.67
CA HIS A 49 4.61 -4.84 7.24
C HIS A 49 4.85 -6.03 8.19
N GLY A 50 5.42 -5.79 9.38
CA GLY A 50 5.65 -6.84 10.38
C GLY A 50 6.66 -7.90 9.93
N MET A 51 7.63 -7.51 9.09
CA MET A 51 8.75 -8.34 8.65
C MET A 51 9.54 -8.91 9.84
N ALA A 52 9.76 -8.14 10.91
CA ALA A 52 10.46 -8.64 12.09
C ALA A 52 9.69 -9.81 12.73
N SER A 53 8.38 -9.61 12.95
CA SER A 53 7.49 -10.65 13.48
C SER A 53 7.48 -11.89 12.58
N ARG A 54 7.40 -11.71 11.26
CA ARG A 54 7.46 -12.80 10.26
C ARG A 54 8.75 -13.59 10.37
N ILE A 55 9.91 -12.92 10.37
CA ILE A 55 11.22 -13.58 10.48
C ILE A 55 11.32 -14.35 11.81
N GLN A 56 10.91 -13.75 12.92
CA GLN A 56 10.95 -14.42 14.22
C GLN A 56 10.06 -15.67 14.27
N LYS A 57 8.85 -15.61 13.72
CA LYS A 57 7.94 -16.76 13.66
C LYS A 57 8.52 -17.91 12.82
N LEU A 58 9.17 -17.59 11.70
CA LEU A 58 9.66 -18.58 10.74
C LEU A 58 10.91 -19.33 11.21
N TRP A 59 11.83 -18.63 11.88
CA TRP A 59 13.14 -19.20 12.28
C TRP A 59 13.38 -19.29 13.78
N GLN A 60 12.47 -18.78 14.62
CA GLN A 60 12.57 -18.80 16.09
C GLN A 60 13.89 -18.21 16.62
N ILE A 61 14.40 -17.17 15.95
CA ILE A 61 15.62 -16.45 16.34
C ILE A 61 15.37 -15.53 17.55
N PRO A 62 16.43 -15.04 18.23
CA PRO A 62 16.28 -14.08 19.32
C PRO A 62 15.50 -12.83 18.90
N PRO A 63 14.91 -12.08 19.86
CA PRO A 63 14.16 -10.87 19.58
C PRO A 63 14.86 -9.91 18.62
N ILE A 64 14.22 -9.52 17.52
CA ILE A 64 14.79 -8.60 16.54
C ILE A 64 14.72 -7.18 17.09
N THR A 65 15.85 -6.49 17.10
CA THR A 65 15.98 -5.10 17.57
C THR A 65 15.96 -4.10 16.42
N ALA A 66 16.47 -4.48 15.25
CA ALA A 66 16.40 -3.67 14.04
C ALA A 66 16.55 -4.52 12.78
N ILE A 67 15.89 -4.09 11.71
CA ILE A 67 16.14 -4.55 10.35
C ILE A 67 16.79 -3.40 9.60
N LEU A 68 17.86 -3.68 8.86
CA LEU A 68 18.56 -2.69 8.07
C LEU A 68 18.54 -3.06 6.58
N LEU A 69 18.33 -2.05 5.75
CA LEU A 69 18.31 -2.14 4.30
C LEU A 69 19.66 -1.66 3.72
N PRO A 70 20.23 -2.33 2.70
CA PRO A 70 21.48 -1.88 2.10
C PRO A 70 21.33 -0.51 1.43
N ASN A 71 22.33 0.34 1.61
CA ASN A 71 22.46 1.64 0.97
C ASN A 71 22.73 1.46 -0.52
N GLY A 72 21.92 2.11 -1.35
CA GLY A 72 22.14 2.11 -2.80
C GLY A 72 21.75 0.81 -3.49
N ILE A 73 20.56 0.28 -3.18
CA ILE A 73 19.89 -0.71 -4.04
C ILE A 73 19.86 -0.13 -5.45
N ARG A 74 20.81 -0.55 -6.29
CA ARG A 74 20.77 -0.23 -7.70
C ARG A 74 19.64 -1.08 -8.23
N SER A 75 18.48 -0.48 -8.41
CA SER A 75 17.22 -1.01 -8.97
C SER A 75 17.36 -1.79 -10.31
N ARG A 76 18.59 -2.02 -10.80
CA ARG A 76 18.92 -2.68 -12.06
C ARG A 76 19.53 -4.07 -11.91
N SER A 77 19.83 -4.54 -10.70
CA SER A 77 20.21 -5.96 -10.54
C SER A 77 18.97 -6.80 -10.29
N ASN A 78 18.76 -7.84 -11.08
CA ASN A 78 17.74 -8.90 -10.86
C ASN A 78 18.08 -9.75 -9.61
N CYS A 79 18.65 -9.16 -8.58
CA CYS A 79 19.07 -9.83 -7.37
C CYS A 79 18.23 -9.33 -6.21
N SER A 80 17.75 -10.29 -5.45
CA SER A 80 17.03 -10.11 -4.19
C SER A 80 17.83 -9.23 -3.22
N SER A 81 17.16 -8.27 -2.59
CA SER A 81 17.80 -7.39 -1.60
C SER A 81 18.07 -8.16 -0.30
N VAL A 82 19.28 -8.04 0.23
CA VAL A 82 19.67 -8.71 1.48
C VAL A 82 19.66 -7.73 2.64
N PHE A 83 18.71 -7.94 3.54
CA PHE A 83 18.52 -7.18 4.77
C PHE A 83 19.48 -7.67 5.85
N ARG A 84 19.95 -6.76 6.70
CA ARG A 84 20.66 -7.09 7.94
C ARG A 84 19.64 -7.15 9.07
N VAL A 85 19.63 -8.24 9.82
CA VAL A 85 18.75 -8.42 10.97
C VAL A 85 19.61 -8.41 12.23
N LEU A 86 19.42 -7.36 13.05
CA LEU A 86 20.03 -7.23 14.35
C LEU A 86 19.08 -7.80 15.39
N THR A 87 19.63 -8.58 16.33
CA THR A 87 18.84 -9.16 17.42
C THR A 87 19.26 -8.59 18.76
N SER A 88 18.52 -8.97 19.80
CA SER A 88 18.78 -8.64 21.20
C SER A 88 20.07 -9.28 21.72
N ASP A 89 20.53 -10.36 21.09
CA ASP A 89 21.87 -10.91 21.31
C ASP A 89 22.85 -10.28 20.30
N PRO A 90 23.83 -9.49 20.75
CA PRO A 90 24.76 -8.80 19.86
C PRO A 90 25.67 -9.75 19.06
N ASP A 91 25.84 -11.00 19.52
CA ASP A 91 26.61 -12.02 18.80
C ASP A 91 25.76 -12.77 17.76
N CYS A 92 24.48 -12.43 17.64
CA CYS A 92 23.50 -13.01 16.73
C CYS A 92 23.03 -11.96 15.71
N VAL A 93 23.78 -11.85 14.62
CA VAL A 93 23.43 -11.05 13.46
C VAL A 93 23.04 -11.99 12.32
N TYR A 94 21.95 -11.68 11.63
CA TYR A 94 21.48 -12.46 10.49
C TYR A 94 21.42 -11.61 9.22
N GLU A 95 21.45 -12.31 8.09
CA GLU A 95 21.11 -11.79 6.77
C GLU A 95 19.80 -12.45 6.34
N TYR A 96 18.85 -11.64 5.86
CA TYR A 96 17.52 -12.07 5.41
C TYR A 96 17.30 -11.64 3.96
N THR A 97 16.64 -12.46 3.17
CA THR A 97 16.25 -12.12 1.79
C THR A 97 14.92 -12.76 1.41
N GLU A 98 14.10 -12.00 0.69
CA GLU A 98 12.94 -12.50 -0.05
C GLU A 98 13.39 -12.74 -1.48
N THR A 99 13.37 -13.99 -1.94
CA THR A 99 13.87 -14.31 -3.28
C THR A 99 12.79 -14.28 -4.34
N TRP A 100 13.21 -14.30 -5.60
CA TRP A 100 12.34 -14.33 -6.76
C TRP A 100 12.72 -15.53 -7.63
N THR A 101 11.74 -16.15 -8.28
CA THR A 101 11.98 -17.14 -9.33
C THR A 101 12.40 -16.44 -10.62
N GLY A 102 12.91 -17.21 -11.60
CA GLY A 102 13.25 -16.69 -12.93
C GLY A 102 12.09 -16.03 -13.67
N ASP A 103 10.85 -16.39 -13.31
CA ASP A 103 9.61 -15.85 -13.87
C ASP A 103 9.06 -14.65 -13.06
N TYR A 104 9.83 -14.13 -12.10
CA TYR A 104 9.46 -13.05 -11.18
C TYR A 104 8.33 -13.38 -10.21
N ASP A 105 8.03 -14.66 -9.99
CA ASP A 105 7.18 -15.09 -8.89
C ASP A 105 7.93 -15.02 -7.56
N ALA A 106 7.17 -14.98 -6.46
CA ALA A 106 7.72 -15.03 -5.12
C ALA A 106 8.48 -16.35 -4.90
N GLY A 107 9.76 -16.24 -4.57
CA GLY A 107 10.62 -17.35 -4.19
C GLY A 107 10.63 -17.62 -2.69
N PRO A 108 11.46 -18.56 -2.23
CA PRO A 108 11.61 -18.86 -0.81
C PRO A 108 12.12 -17.66 -0.01
N LEU A 109 11.68 -17.60 1.24
CA LEU A 109 12.22 -16.68 2.24
C LEU A 109 13.45 -17.34 2.87
N LEU A 110 14.59 -16.66 2.86
CA LEU A 110 15.86 -17.24 3.30
C LEU A 110 16.51 -16.40 4.40
N LEU A 111 17.10 -17.09 5.38
CA LEU A 111 17.87 -16.50 6.46
C LEU A 111 19.23 -17.20 6.57
N ARG A 112 20.27 -16.46 6.99
CA ARG A 112 21.55 -17.06 7.41
C ARG A 112 22.22 -16.23 8.48
N ARG A 113 23.13 -16.83 9.24
CA ARG A 113 23.93 -16.12 10.24
C ARG A 113 25.12 -15.41 9.59
N LEU A 114 25.41 -14.20 10.07
CA LEU A 114 26.67 -13.49 9.86
C LEU A 114 27.47 -13.51 11.18
N TYR A 115 28.71 -13.97 11.12
CA TYR A 115 29.62 -13.95 12.25
C TYR A 115 30.41 -12.64 12.32
N PRO A 116 30.95 -12.26 13.49
CA PRO A 116 31.75 -11.04 13.65
C PRO A 116 32.99 -10.96 12.75
N ASP A 117 33.54 -12.10 12.33
CA ASP A 117 34.67 -12.20 11.40
C ASP A 117 34.28 -12.02 9.92
N GLY A 118 32.99 -11.79 9.64
CA GLY A 118 32.45 -11.66 8.30
C GLY A 118 32.12 -13.01 7.62
N LYS A 119 32.35 -14.14 8.29
CA LYS A 119 31.93 -15.45 7.80
C LYS A 119 30.40 -15.52 7.76
N ARG A 120 29.87 -16.24 6.77
CA ARG A 120 28.43 -16.42 6.56
C ARG A 120 28.10 -17.90 6.54
N ASP A 121 27.01 -18.27 7.20
CA ASP A 121 26.46 -19.62 7.07
C ASP A 121 25.75 -19.81 5.72
N SER A 122 25.37 -21.04 5.42
CA SER A 122 24.50 -21.35 4.28
C SER A 122 23.12 -20.70 4.46
N TRP A 123 22.44 -20.44 3.33
CA TRP A 123 21.05 -20.02 3.37
C TRP A 123 20.14 -21.14 3.88
N VAL A 124 19.19 -20.73 4.71
CA VAL A 124 18.27 -21.62 5.39
C VAL A 124 16.86 -21.10 5.16
N GLU A 125 15.98 -21.98 4.69
CA GLU A 125 14.56 -21.66 4.52
C GLU A 125 13.83 -21.71 5.86
N GLY A 126 12.75 -20.94 5.97
CA GLY A 126 11.87 -20.98 7.15
C GLY A 126 11.26 -22.36 7.34
N SER A 127 10.82 -22.67 8.56
CA SER A 127 10.06 -23.90 8.81
C SER A 127 8.84 -23.95 7.87
N GLY A 128 8.73 -25.02 7.07
CA GLY A 128 7.63 -25.17 6.11
C GLY A 128 6.24 -25.15 6.77
N ASP A 129 6.12 -25.66 8.00
CA ASP A 129 4.89 -25.58 8.79
C ASP A 129 4.58 -24.15 9.25
N ALA A 130 5.60 -23.43 9.72
CA ALA A 130 5.44 -22.02 10.11
C ALA A 130 5.09 -21.15 8.91
N LEU A 131 5.69 -21.41 7.74
CA LEU A 131 5.41 -20.71 6.49
C LEU A 131 3.97 -20.96 6.02
N ARG A 132 3.52 -22.22 5.99
CA ARG A 132 2.13 -22.56 5.65
C ARG A 132 1.12 -21.89 6.58
N LYS A 133 1.39 -21.90 7.88
CA LYS A 133 0.53 -21.25 8.86
C LYS A 133 0.45 -19.73 8.62
N LEU A 134 1.58 -19.10 8.35
CA LEU A 134 1.66 -17.66 8.11
C LEU A 134 0.93 -17.24 6.82
N ILE A 135 1.10 -18.00 5.74
CA ILE A 135 0.37 -17.78 4.47
C ILE A 135 -1.14 -17.85 4.72
N ARG A 136 -1.59 -18.88 5.46
CA ARG A 136 -3.01 -19.03 5.80
C ARG A 136 -3.54 -17.87 6.65
N GLU A 137 -2.79 -17.42 7.66
CA GLU A 137 -3.16 -16.26 8.48
C GLU A 137 -3.28 -14.97 7.63
N GLU A 138 -2.36 -14.75 6.68
CA GLU A 138 -2.40 -13.60 5.77
C GLU A 138 -3.54 -13.67 4.74
N GLU A 139 -3.86 -14.86 4.23
CA GLU A 139 -5.04 -15.09 3.37
C GLU A 139 -6.34 -14.85 4.12
N GLU A 140 -6.48 -15.38 5.34
CA GLU A 140 -7.66 -15.19 6.18
C GLU A 140 -7.84 -13.71 6.55
N SER A 141 -6.76 -12.97 6.87
CA SER A 141 -6.85 -11.53 7.14
C SER A 141 -7.25 -10.74 5.89
N ARG A 142 -6.65 -11.02 4.73
CA ARG A 142 -7.03 -10.35 3.47
C ARG A 142 -8.47 -10.63 3.08
N ALA A 143 -8.94 -11.87 3.25
CA ALA A 143 -10.33 -12.23 2.99
C ALA A 143 -11.28 -11.49 3.95
N ARG A 144 -10.91 -11.37 5.24
CA ARG A 144 -11.69 -10.58 6.21
C ARG A 144 -11.72 -9.10 5.84
N GLU A 145 -10.58 -8.51 5.51
CA GLU A 145 -10.49 -7.10 5.09
C GLU A 145 -11.31 -6.84 3.81
N ALA A 146 -11.27 -7.76 2.83
CA ALA A 146 -12.07 -7.66 1.62
C ALA A 146 -13.58 -7.69 1.90
N ARG A 147 -14.02 -8.55 2.84
CA ARG A 147 -15.41 -8.59 3.33
C ARG A 147 -15.81 -7.31 4.04
N GLU A 148 -14.97 -6.82 4.95
CA GLU A 148 -15.21 -5.60 5.72
C GLU A 148 -15.27 -4.36 4.83
N ALA A 149 -14.38 -4.29 3.85
CA ALA A 149 -14.31 -3.19 2.90
C ALA A 149 -15.35 -3.29 1.76
N LYS A 150 -16.27 -4.27 1.83
CA LYS A 150 -17.38 -4.46 0.87
C LYS A 150 -16.94 -4.68 -0.59
N TRP A 151 -15.70 -5.08 -0.84
CA TRP A 151 -15.20 -5.37 -2.19
C TRP A 151 -15.84 -6.63 -2.80
N GLU A 152 -16.44 -7.47 -1.96
CA GLU A 152 -17.23 -8.65 -2.37
C GLU A 152 -18.68 -8.30 -2.78
N HIS A 153 -19.13 -7.05 -2.57
CA HIS A 153 -20.42 -6.62 -3.08
C HIS A 153 -20.26 -6.09 -4.50
N PRO A 154 -21.16 -6.44 -5.44
CA PRO A 154 -21.16 -5.82 -6.76
C PRO A 154 -21.20 -4.29 -6.58
N LEU A 155 -20.37 -3.57 -7.34
CA LEU A 155 -20.45 -2.12 -7.43
C LEU A 155 -21.91 -1.76 -7.65
N ALA A 156 -22.46 -0.87 -6.81
CA ALA A 156 -23.83 -0.41 -6.98
C ALA A 156 -24.00 0.08 -8.43
N GLU A 157 -25.14 -0.23 -9.04
CA GLU A 157 -25.42 0.26 -10.39
C GLU A 157 -25.30 1.78 -10.38
N VAL A 158 -24.44 2.32 -11.26
CA VAL A 158 -24.23 3.76 -11.38
C VAL A 158 -25.54 4.37 -11.83
N THR A 159 -26.07 5.30 -11.04
CA THR A 159 -27.31 6.00 -11.37
C THR A 159 -27.07 6.95 -12.54
N GLU A 160 -28.13 7.23 -13.31
CA GLU A 160 -28.06 8.18 -14.42
C GLU A 160 -27.65 9.59 -13.95
N GLU A 161 -27.98 9.96 -12.71
CA GLU A 161 -27.53 11.22 -12.10
C GLU A 161 -26.03 11.23 -11.84
N GLU A 162 -25.46 10.13 -11.32
CA GLU A 162 -24.01 9.99 -11.14
C GLU A 162 -23.26 10.00 -12.47
N GLU A 163 -23.81 9.35 -13.50
CA GLU A 163 -23.24 9.37 -14.85
C GLU A 163 -23.25 10.79 -15.43
N ALA A 164 -24.38 11.51 -15.30
CA ALA A 164 -24.52 12.90 -15.72
C ALA A 164 -23.57 13.85 -14.98
N ALA A 165 -23.38 13.63 -13.67
CA ALA A 165 -22.45 14.39 -12.82
C ALA A 165 -20.98 14.27 -13.26
N VAL A 166 -20.62 13.17 -13.93
CA VAL A 166 -19.24 12.89 -14.37
C VAL A 166 -19.04 13.24 -15.85
N MET A 167 -19.93 12.76 -16.72
CA MET A 167 -19.76 12.80 -18.16
C MET A 167 -20.59 13.89 -18.85
N GLY A 168 -21.64 14.39 -18.18
CA GLY A 168 -22.71 15.16 -18.79
C GLY A 168 -23.68 14.24 -19.56
N LEU A 169 -24.58 14.82 -20.35
CA LEU A 169 -25.58 14.07 -21.12
C LEU A 169 -25.58 14.48 -22.59
N MET A 170 -25.64 13.48 -23.48
CA MET A 170 -25.65 13.68 -24.94
C MET A 170 -26.77 14.59 -25.45
N PRO A 171 -28.02 14.51 -24.93
CA PRO A 171 -29.10 15.42 -25.32
C PRO A 171 -28.79 16.92 -25.13
N LEU A 172 -27.85 17.29 -24.27
CA LEU A 172 -27.48 18.69 -24.01
C LEU A 172 -26.23 19.15 -24.78
N LYS A 173 -25.67 18.31 -25.63
CA LYS A 173 -24.45 18.62 -26.41
C LYS A 173 -24.59 19.89 -27.26
N TRP A 174 -25.80 20.21 -27.71
CA TRP A 174 -26.09 21.39 -28.53
C TRP A 174 -25.83 22.72 -27.79
N MET A 175 -25.79 22.74 -26.45
CA MET A 175 -25.49 23.95 -25.67
C MET A 175 -24.02 24.38 -25.75
N GLY A 176 -23.12 23.50 -26.20
CA GLY A 176 -21.70 23.83 -26.32
C GLY A 176 -20.96 24.04 -24.99
N LEU A 177 -21.57 23.67 -23.86
CA LEU A 177 -20.97 23.77 -22.53
C LEU A 177 -19.75 22.84 -22.39
N ARG A 178 -18.78 23.25 -21.57
CA ARG A 178 -17.52 22.52 -21.37
C ARG A 178 -17.29 22.16 -19.91
N ALA A 179 -16.35 21.24 -19.68
CA ALA A 179 -15.85 20.89 -18.36
C ALA A 179 -16.96 20.62 -17.32
N THR A 180 -16.99 21.35 -16.21
CA THR A 180 -17.95 21.18 -15.11
C THR A 180 -19.35 21.71 -15.46
N GLU A 181 -19.46 22.69 -16.35
CA GLU A 181 -20.75 23.29 -16.73
C GLU A 181 -21.64 22.31 -17.48
N LYS A 182 -21.06 21.46 -18.34
CA LYS A 182 -21.83 20.42 -19.05
C LYS A 182 -22.41 19.39 -18.07
N CYS A 183 -21.69 19.07 -17.00
CA CYS A 183 -22.13 18.11 -15.98
C CYS A 183 -23.20 18.76 -15.09
N HIS A 184 -23.00 20.02 -14.71
CA HIS A 184 -23.96 20.78 -13.93
C HIS A 184 -25.30 20.94 -14.67
N ALA A 185 -25.27 21.32 -15.96
CA ALA A 185 -26.47 21.41 -16.79
C ALA A 185 -27.18 20.06 -16.95
N ALA A 186 -26.42 18.97 -17.03
CA ALA A 186 -26.96 17.61 -17.11
C ALA A 186 -27.68 17.20 -15.83
N VAL A 187 -27.08 17.43 -14.65
CA VAL A 187 -27.73 17.17 -13.36
C VAL A 187 -28.97 18.06 -13.19
N PHE A 188 -28.88 19.34 -13.55
CA PHE A 188 -30.03 20.25 -13.52
C PHE A 188 -31.19 19.76 -14.42
N TRP A 189 -30.89 19.34 -15.65
CA TRP A 189 -31.89 18.78 -16.57
C TRP A 189 -32.57 17.52 -16.03
N LEU A 190 -31.80 16.63 -15.39
CA LEU A 190 -32.34 15.45 -14.70
C LEU A 190 -33.25 15.84 -13.54
N LYS A 191 -32.82 16.76 -12.68
CA LYS A 191 -33.62 17.25 -11.53
C LYS A 191 -34.91 17.95 -11.96
N ARG A 192 -34.92 18.59 -13.14
CA ARG A 192 -36.11 19.20 -13.76
C ARG A 192 -37.03 18.18 -14.44
N GLY A 193 -36.74 16.88 -14.37
CA GLY A 193 -37.58 15.82 -14.93
C GLY A 193 -37.39 15.59 -16.43
N LYS A 194 -36.18 15.87 -16.96
CA LYS A 194 -35.82 15.68 -18.38
C LYS A 194 -36.76 16.41 -19.35
N PRO A 195 -36.91 17.74 -19.24
CA PRO A 195 -37.74 18.50 -20.16
C PRO A 195 -37.30 18.28 -21.61
N SER A 196 -38.26 18.23 -22.54
CA SER A 196 -37.98 18.10 -23.98
C SER A 196 -37.07 19.25 -24.45
N VAL A 197 -36.15 18.94 -25.36
CA VAL A 197 -35.20 19.89 -25.98
C VAL A 197 -35.01 19.62 -27.49
N GLU A 198 -36.04 19.05 -28.12
CA GLU A 198 -36.00 18.68 -29.53
C GLU A 198 -36.17 19.89 -30.46
N SER A 199 -37.08 20.80 -30.12
CA SER A 199 -37.35 22.03 -30.87
C SER A 199 -36.55 23.23 -30.37
N GLU A 200 -36.36 24.23 -31.24
CA GLU A 200 -35.67 25.48 -30.89
C GLU A 200 -36.35 26.24 -29.75
N LYS A 201 -37.70 26.26 -29.73
CA LYS A 201 -38.48 26.91 -28.66
C LYS A 201 -38.28 26.23 -27.29
N GLU A 202 -38.20 24.90 -27.27
CA GLU A 202 -37.93 24.13 -26.06
C GLU A 202 -36.50 24.34 -25.56
N ARG A 203 -35.53 24.36 -26.49
CA ARG A 203 -34.14 24.68 -26.18
C ARG A 203 -33.99 26.08 -25.58
N ASP A 204 -34.63 27.09 -26.17
CA ASP A 204 -34.63 28.46 -25.65
C ASP A 204 -35.24 28.54 -24.25
N THR A 205 -36.28 27.74 -24.00
CA THR A 205 -36.92 27.68 -22.67
C THR A 205 -35.95 27.08 -21.66
N PHE A 206 -35.28 25.97 -22.00
CA PHE A 206 -34.29 25.35 -21.14
C PHE A 206 -33.09 26.27 -20.88
N VAL A 207 -32.55 26.96 -21.89
CA VAL A 207 -31.44 27.91 -21.72
C VAL A 207 -31.81 29.01 -20.72
N LYS A 208 -33.02 29.59 -20.83
CA LYS A 208 -33.47 30.62 -19.88
C LYS A 208 -33.59 30.09 -18.45
N GLU A 209 -34.11 28.89 -18.27
CA GLU A 209 -34.18 28.27 -16.95
C GLU A 209 -32.78 27.97 -16.38
N TRP A 210 -31.87 27.50 -17.23
CA TRP A 210 -30.49 27.22 -16.88
C TRP A 210 -29.71 28.48 -16.51
N GLU A 211 -29.81 29.54 -17.30
CA GLU A 211 -29.15 30.83 -17.00
C GLU A 211 -29.69 31.43 -15.70
N LYS A 212 -31.01 31.35 -15.48
CA LYS A 212 -31.63 31.75 -14.21
C LYS A 212 -31.09 30.92 -13.05
N HIS A 213 -30.92 29.62 -13.24
CA HIS A 213 -30.34 28.74 -12.24
C HIS A 213 -28.88 29.09 -11.92
N GLN A 214 -28.05 29.35 -12.92
CA GLN A 214 -26.65 29.71 -12.66
C GLN A 214 -26.51 31.08 -11.99
N ASN A 215 -27.34 32.06 -12.37
CA ASN A 215 -27.16 33.45 -11.97
C ASN A 215 -27.98 33.85 -10.73
N ASP A 216 -29.20 33.33 -10.59
CA ASP A 216 -30.16 33.86 -9.61
C ASP A 216 -30.38 32.93 -8.41
N SER A 217 -30.14 31.62 -8.55
CA SER A 217 -30.44 30.64 -7.47
C SER A 217 -29.25 30.36 -6.53
N GLY A 218 -28.10 30.98 -6.76
CA GLY A 218 -26.89 30.79 -5.95
C GLY A 218 -26.32 29.38 -6.02
N CYS A 219 -26.68 28.59 -7.04
CA CYS A 219 -26.27 27.20 -7.13
C CYS A 219 -24.77 27.07 -7.40
N THR A 220 -24.05 26.44 -6.48
CA THR A 220 -22.66 26.03 -6.68
C THR A 220 -22.61 24.55 -7.01
N PHE A 221 -22.09 24.20 -8.19
CA PHE A 221 -21.84 22.80 -8.56
C PHE A 221 -20.58 22.29 -7.86
N GLN A 222 -20.73 21.84 -6.62
CA GLN A 222 -19.65 21.31 -5.81
C GLN A 222 -19.88 19.82 -5.56
N ARG A 223 -18.78 19.05 -5.51
CA ARG A 223 -18.82 17.60 -5.30
C ARG A 223 -19.75 16.85 -6.28
N ARG A 224 -19.98 17.42 -7.47
CA ARG A 224 -20.86 16.93 -8.53
C ARG A 224 -22.36 16.98 -8.20
N GLU A 225 -22.76 17.83 -7.27
CA GLU A 225 -24.16 18.04 -6.90
C GLU A 225 -24.63 19.43 -7.35
N CYS A 226 -25.88 19.48 -7.84
CA CYS A 226 -26.59 20.71 -8.19
C CYS A 226 -27.48 21.12 -7.01
N ASN A 227 -27.03 22.07 -6.18
CA ASN A 227 -27.72 22.48 -4.96
C ASN A 227 -28.40 23.84 -5.16
N GLU A 228 -29.69 23.81 -5.53
CA GLU A 228 -30.52 25.01 -5.61
C GLU A 228 -30.78 25.58 -4.20
N GLY A 229 -30.43 26.84 -3.97
CA GLY A 229 -30.95 27.62 -2.83
C GLY A 229 -30.54 27.17 -1.42
N GLN A 230 -29.55 26.28 -1.27
CA GLN A 230 -28.89 26.12 0.03
C GLN A 230 -27.87 27.23 0.16
N GLY A 231 -28.24 28.28 0.90
CA GLY A 231 -27.29 29.29 1.34
C GLY A 231 -26.04 28.61 1.87
N VAL A 232 -24.89 29.16 1.51
CA VAL A 232 -23.57 28.69 1.92
C VAL A 232 -23.53 28.65 3.46
N GLU A 233 -23.93 27.53 4.06
CA GLU A 233 -23.54 27.25 5.44
C GLU A 233 -22.04 26.98 5.34
N ASP A 234 -21.27 27.94 5.89
CA ASP A 234 -19.83 27.88 6.02
C ASP A 234 -19.42 26.48 6.48
N VAL A 235 -18.93 25.68 5.53
CA VAL A 235 -18.25 24.43 5.85
C VAL A 235 -17.01 24.84 6.63
N PRO A 236 -16.85 24.45 7.90
CA PRO A 236 -15.65 24.76 8.63
C PRO A 236 -14.49 24.11 7.89
N VAL A 237 -13.59 24.95 7.38
CA VAL A 237 -12.29 24.53 6.90
C VAL A 237 -11.66 23.76 8.05
N ALA A 238 -11.50 22.45 7.88
CA ALA A 238 -10.73 21.63 8.79
C ALA A 238 -9.30 22.21 8.79
N GLY A 239 -9.05 23.09 9.76
CA GLY A 239 -7.74 23.67 9.98
C GLY A 239 -6.81 22.56 10.43
N ASP A 240 -5.84 22.25 9.57
CA ASP A 240 -4.60 21.61 9.97
C ASP A 240 -3.99 22.41 11.14
N SER A 241 -4.22 21.95 12.36
CA SER A 241 -3.45 22.33 13.53
C SER A 241 -2.52 21.16 13.86
N VAL A 242 -1.41 21.09 13.13
CA VAL A 242 -0.25 20.33 13.58
C VAL A 242 0.39 21.18 14.68
N GLU A 243 0.10 20.84 15.94
CA GLU A 243 0.88 21.34 17.07
C GLU A 243 2.30 20.78 16.97
N VAL A 244 3.23 21.63 16.52
CA VAL A 244 4.66 21.38 16.65
C VAL A 244 5.02 21.60 18.13
N GLY A 245 5.03 20.51 18.89
CA GLY A 245 5.51 20.48 20.26
C GLY A 245 6.96 20.97 20.34
N GLY A 246 7.12 22.11 21.01
CA GLY A 246 8.37 22.82 21.17
C GLY A 246 9.43 22.05 21.97
N PHE A 247 10.63 22.09 21.41
CA PHE A 247 11.93 22.02 22.04
C PHE A 247 11.95 22.75 23.41
N ARG A 248 12.45 22.08 24.45
CA ARG A 248 13.10 22.74 25.59
C ARG A 248 14.47 22.12 25.79
N MET A 249 15.45 23.00 25.97
CA MET A 249 16.85 22.75 26.29
C MET A 249 17.02 21.92 27.56
#